data_AF-A0A392NLP4-F1
#
_entry.id   AF-A0A392NLP4-F1
#
_cell.length_a   1.000
_cell.length_b   1.000
_cell.length_c   1.000
_cell.angle_alpha   90.00
_cell.angle_beta   90.00
_cell.angle_gamma   90.00
#
_symmetry.space_group_name_H-M   'P 1'
#
loop_
_entity.id
_entity.type
_entity.pdbx_description
1 polymer ?
#
loop_
_entity_poly.entity_id
_entity_poly.type
_entity_poly.pdbx_seq_one_letter_code
_entity_poly.pdbx_strand_id
1 'polypeptide(L)' 'MEKKLKEMNVKYKKRTLDAEDGTTMDQLFFNDPDGFMVEICNCENLKLIPANSRGKIKLPADRHTPPVETANQNEHDNEK' A
#
# COMPACT_ATOMS: atom_id res chain seq x y z
N MET A 1 12.74 -7.92 2.72
CA MET A 1 12.05 -9.24 2.83
C MET A 1 12.83 -10.35 2.12
N GLU A 2 13.17 -10.15 0.84
CA GLU A 2 13.87 -11.14 -0.01
C GLU A 2 15.08 -11.84 0.65
N LYS A 3 15.94 -11.07 1.34
CA LYS A 3 17.08 -11.62 2.09
C LYS A 3 16.66 -12.71 3.09
N LYS A 4 15.61 -12.45 3.88
CA LYS A 4 15.11 -13.41 4.88
C LYS A 4 14.51 -14.66 4.22
N LEU A 5 13.76 -14.49 3.14
CA LEU A 5 13.21 -15.63 2.38
C LEU A 5 14.32 -16.52 1.82
N LYS A 6 15.40 -15.92 1.31
CA LYS A 6 16.58 -16.64 0.83
C LYS A 6 17.30 -17.40 1.95
N GLU A 7 17.47 -16.77 3.12
CA GLU A 7 18.06 -17.41 4.32
C GLU A 7 17.21 -18.60 4.80
N MET A 8 15.89 -18.51 4.68
CA MET A 8 14.94 -19.59 5.01
C MET A 8 14.74 -20.61 3.88
N ASN A 9 15.43 -20.44 2.75
CA ASN A 9 15.31 -21.28 1.55
C ASN A 9 13.86 -21.37 1.01
N VAL A 10 13.08 -20.31 1.21
CA VAL A 10 11.70 -20.17 0.71
C VAL A 10 11.73 -19.66 -0.72
N LYS A 11 11.09 -20.39 -1.63
CA LYS A 11 10.92 -19.94 -3.02
C LYS A 11 9.92 -18.81 -3.07
N TYR A 12 10.24 -17.77 -3.85
CA TYR A 12 9.36 -16.65 -4.07
C TYR A 12 9.37 -16.23 -5.54
N LYS A 13 8.30 -15.53 -5.95
CA LYS A 13 8.19 -14.89 -7.26
C LYS A 13 8.06 -13.40 -7.06
N LYS A 14 8.85 -12.62 -7.79
CA LYS A 14 8.76 -11.16 -7.82
C LYS A 14 8.17 -10.69 -9.14
N ARG A 15 7.37 -9.63 -9.09
CA ARG A 15 6.87 -8.91 -10.26
C ARG A 15 6.88 -7.42 -9.96
N THR A 16 7.27 -6.62 -10.93
CA THR A 16 7.12 -5.17 -10.91
C THR A 16 5.94 -4.82 -11.83
N LEU A 17 5.03 -3.98 -11.33
CA LEU A 17 3.86 -3.49 -12.02
C LEU A 17 3.95 -1.97 -12.14
N ASP A 18 3.52 -1.44 -13.28
CA ASP A 18 3.36 -0.01 -13.49
C ASP A 18 1.87 0.34 -13.50
N ALA A 19 1.48 1.31 -12.69
CA ALA A 19 0.15 1.89 -12.72
C ALA A 19 0.03 2.95 -13.83
N GLU A 20 -1.20 3.29 -14.20
CA GLU A 20 -1.49 4.27 -15.26
C GLU A 20 -0.95 5.67 -14.96
N ASP A 21 -0.79 6.01 -13.67
CA ASP A 21 -0.23 7.28 -13.19
C ASP A 21 1.31 7.30 -13.15
N GLY A 22 1.96 6.23 -13.64
CA GLY A 22 3.42 6.07 -13.63
C GLY A 22 3.99 5.55 -12.32
N THR A 23 3.14 5.21 -11.33
CA THR A 23 3.59 4.60 -10.08
C THR A 23 4.03 3.17 -10.29
N THR A 24 5.25 2.84 -9.87
CA THR A 24 5.79 1.46 -9.91
C THR A 24 5.56 0.74 -8.58
N MET A 25 5.08 -0.50 -8.62
CA MET A 25 4.86 -1.37 -7.46
C MET A 25 5.54 -2.72 -7.66
N ASP A 26 6.33 -3.13 -6.68
CA ASP A 26 6.90 -4.45 -6.54
C ASP A 26 5.98 -5.35 -5.71
N GLN A 27 5.59 -6.46 -6.29
CA GLN A 27 4.89 -7.56 -5.63
C GLN A 27 5.84 -8.75 -5.44
N LEU A 28 5.75 -9.37 -4.29
CA LEU A 28 6.44 -10.60 -3.93
C LEU A 28 5.44 -11.63 -3.46
N PHE A 29 5.46 -12.80 -4.09
CA PHE A 29 4.59 -13.93 -3.78
C PHE A 29 5.43 -15.09 -3.25
N PHE A 30 5.00 -15.70 -2.15
CA PHE A 30 5.59 -16.93 -1.62
C PHE A 30 4.52 -17.78 -0.94
N ASN A 31 4.79 -19.06 -0.73
CA ASN A 31 3.93 -19.90 0.08
C ASN A 31 4.48 -19.95 1.50
N ASP A 32 3.61 -19.79 2.49
CA ASP A 32 3.96 -20.05 3.88
C ASP A 32 4.08 -21.58 4.15
N PRO A 33 4.54 -21.98 5.35
CA PRO A 33 4.68 -23.40 5.69
C PRO A 33 3.37 -24.20 5.67
N ASP A 34 2.23 -23.53 5.84
CA ASP A 34 0.90 -24.15 5.84
C ASP A 34 0.32 -24.26 4.41
N GLY A 35 1.02 -23.70 3.42
CA GLY A 35 0.66 -23.76 2.01
C GLY A 35 -0.21 -22.59 1.53
N PHE A 36 -0.44 -21.57 2.36
CA PHE A 36 -1.12 -20.36 1.93
C PHE A 36 -0.21 -19.50 1.06
N MET A 37 -0.77 -18.97 -0.02
CA MET A 37 -0.07 -17.99 -0.86
C MET A 37 -0.13 -16.62 -0.19
N VAL A 38 1.03 -16.10 0.18
CA VAL A 38 1.21 -14.77 0.76
C VAL A 38 1.72 -13.81 -0.31
N GLU A 39 1.07 -12.66 -0.43
CA GLU A 39 1.51 -11.54 -1.24
C GLU A 39 2.04 -10.40 -0.34
N ILE A 40 3.18 -9.85 -0.72
CA ILE A 40 3.74 -8.63 -0.13
C ILE A 40 3.95 -7.62 -1.26
N CYS A 41 3.31 -6.46 -1.16
CA CYS A 41 3.41 -5.37 -2.13
C CYS A 41 3.91 -4.09 -1.43
N ASN A 42 4.79 -3.31 -2.09
CA ASN A 42 5.17 -1.98 -1.62
C ASN A 42 4.16 -0.92 -2.11
N CYS A 43 3.00 -0.85 -1.46
CA CYS A 43 1.94 0.10 -1.80
C CYS A 43 2.20 1.53 -1.30
N GLU A 44 3.44 1.95 -1.01
CA GLU A 44 3.72 3.25 -0.37
C GLU A 44 3.24 4.45 -1.19
N ASN A 45 3.20 4.32 -2.52
CA ASN A 45 2.74 5.35 -3.44
C ASN A 45 1.30 5.14 -3.93
N LEU A 46 0.64 4.05 -3.52
CA LEU A 46 -0.73 3.76 -3.94
C LEU A 46 -1.70 4.60 -3.10
N LYS A 47 -2.31 5.62 -3.69
CA LYS A 47 -3.30 6.42 -2.97
C LYS A 47 -4.62 5.67 -2.83
N LEU A 48 -5.07 5.48 -1.59
CA LEU A 48 -6.36 4.87 -1.30
C LEU A 48 -7.47 5.91 -1.39
N ILE A 49 -8.53 5.57 -2.11
CA ILE A 49 -9.77 6.34 -2.13
C ILE A 49 -10.73 5.75 -1.10
N PRO A 50 -11.19 6.54 -0.11
CA PRO A 50 -12.17 6.06 0.85
C PRO A 50 -13.45 5.59 0.14
N ALA A 51 -13.85 4.34 0.38
CA ALA A 51 -15.18 3.90 0.00
C ALA A 51 -16.22 4.69 0.82
N ASN A 52 -17.25 5.22 0.17
CA ASN A 52 -18.32 5.99 0.82
C ASN A 52 -18.93 5.19 1.98
N SER A 53 -18.51 5.50 3.21
CA SER A 53 -19.08 4.92 4.42
C SER A 53 -20.21 5.82 4.90
N ARG A 54 -21.32 5.23 5.35
CA ARG A 54 -22.47 5.95 5.93
C ARG A 54 -22.15 6.67 7.26
N GLY A 55 -20.90 6.65 7.72
CA GLY A 55 -20.45 7.30 8.94
C GLY A 55 -19.04 7.87 8.76
N LYS A 56 -18.79 9.07 9.31
CA LYS A 56 -17.49 9.76 9.21
C LYS A 56 -16.44 9.07 10.10
N ILE A 57 -15.85 7.98 9.64
CA ILE A 57 -14.62 7.47 10.26
C ILE A 57 -13.52 8.51 10.00
N LYS A 58 -13.11 9.23 11.04
CA LYS A 58 -11.97 10.15 10.97
C LYS A 58 -10.69 9.33 11.01
N LEU A 59 -10.10 9.09 9.85
CA LEU A 59 -8.77 8.52 9.76
C LEU A 59 -7.73 9.63 10.00
N PRO A 60 -6.69 9.40 10.83
CA PRO A 60 -5.57 10.33 10.93
C PRO A 60 -4.87 10.43 9.58
N ALA A 61 -4.84 11.63 8.99
CA ALA A 61 -4.37 11.85 7.62
C ALA A 61 -2.87 11.55 7.42
N ASP A 62 -2.10 11.46 8.50
CA ASP A 62 -0.63 11.42 8.52
C ASP A 62 -0.03 10.07 8.93
N ARG A 63 -0.85 9.05 9.21
CA ARG A 63 -0.38 7.75 9.78
C ARG A 63 -0.74 6.52 8.96
N HIS A 64 -1.15 6.69 7.70
CA HIS A 64 -1.52 5.58 6.83
C HIS A 64 -0.48 5.33 5.75
N THR A 65 -0.08 4.06 5.66
CA THR A 65 0.65 3.48 4.53
C THR A 65 -0.22 2.33 4.03
N PRO A 66 -0.85 2.43 2.85
CA PRO A 66 -0.70 3.50 1.86
C PRO A 66 -1.35 4.85 2.25
N PRO A 67 -0.93 5.98 1.66
CA PRO A 67 -1.59 7.27 1.83
C PRO A 67 -3.08 7.21 1.44
N VAL A 68 -3.92 7.96 2.15
CA VAL A 68 -5.36 8.05 1.86
C VAL A 68 -5.68 9.44 1.30
N GLU A 69 -6.39 9.51 0.18
CA GLU A 69 -6.90 10.77 -0.35
C GLU A 69 -8.06 11.29 0.49
N THR A 70 -7.86 12.42 1.16
CA THR A 70 -8.92 13.13 1.89
C THR A 70 -9.38 14.35 1.10
N ALA A 71 -10.69 14.55 0.98
CA ALA A 71 -11.29 15.57 0.11
C ALA A 71 -11.05 17.05 0.50
N ASN A 72 -10.31 17.36 1.57
CA ASN A 72 -10.18 18.74 2.06
C ASN A 72 -8.71 19.12 2.34
N GLN A 73 -8.05 19.74 1.35
CA GLN A 73 -6.85 20.57 1.56
C GLN A 73 -6.94 21.94 0.85
N ASN A 74 -8.15 22.39 0.46
CA ASN A 74 -8.35 23.69 -0.20
C ASN A 74 -9.12 24.71 0.64
N GLU A 75 -9.04 24.66 1.97
CA GLU A 75 -9.56 25.75 2.83
C GLU A 75 -8.61 25.95 4.01
N HIS A 76 -8.13 27.19 4.17
CA HIS A 76 -7.18 27.69 5.19
C HIS A 76 -5.68 27.67 4.85
N ASP A 77 -5.31 28.32 3.74
CA ASP A 77 -4.06 29.12 3.68
C ASP A 77 -4.39 30.53 3.15
N ASN A 78 -5.46 31.13 3.67
CA ASN A 78 -5.72 32.55 3.50
C ASN A 78 -6.17 33.16 4.83
N GLU A 79 -5.27 33.16 5.81
CA GLU A 79 -5.36 34.09 6.94
C GLU A 79 -3.97 34.32 7.56
N LYS A 80 -3.21 35.26 6.99
CA LYS A 80 -2.71 36.49 7.65
C LYS A 80 -1.41 37.02 7.03
#